data_AF-A0A2E3I3L1-F1
#
_entry.id   AF-A0A2E3I3L1-F1
#
_cell.length_a   1.000
_cell.length_b   1.000
_cell.length_c   1.000
_cell.angle_alpha   90.00
_cell.angle_beta   90.00
_cell.angle_gamma   90.00
#
_symmetry.space_group_name_H-M   'P 1'
#
loop_
_entity.id
_entity.type
_entity.pdbx_description
1 polymer ?
#
loop_
_entity_poly.entity_id
_entity_poly.type
_entity_poly.pdbx_seq_one_letter_code
_entity_poly.pdbx_strand_id
1 'polypeptide(L)'
;MILRRSLSFAVMTLLSANILFGFAKEVKFEFQFGGKGNNGGKFSDKTLFSFDQEGAIYIADNGKGMRKIQKLMPDGTLDFTIRSNPKKFIFANITDMAIGTDGKIYVSDWKISPIEGADAPKLFTYGACIHKFDAEGQFIKTYFVHHLTHLGIKSLNNSSLTNTSLPLNHELLSQYSQFFDTAAPALDSEGHYALFLPQGNTKRTFFLSVDEQENMYIYDDGEVRKISAEGFILSTFTVDQPGVGQVAKATDMTIDLEGYIYIVDQKLHRVLKYNASGEFVSAFGEYGYDDGALISPYHLVVLADNSVLVADKSRYWKLSASKLPTRMNDPLMTPKFQRLSSKKRTFQSQFLKVQRFGSDGSFLEKTLIRFQREDKNFANLDLKAIDSSGNLYFINTQSLQVSKFSPTSPFVRSALQTEVQLTYQRGDEGVWIDNEDDLDADVSLGADYEQDLVKNSIDATTALKYDFNEDFQMKLTHTIGWNETTDDLYYRTPAFEDFRGSFVADGRTVKDSLKQSIALGFELIRDHNPYTYREVGGEINLSVSNMGQIKYAFDPGNKSHLDFSARSVGWGANVYYDFGRSFRLKFQIKGSNGGGSYTYNDELDMLYMTFASDAGSTQVKVIIDGVF
;
A
#
# COMPACT_ATOMS: atom_id res chain seq x y z
N MET A 1 8.62 45.58 -15.54
CA MET A 1 7.79 44.99 -14.47
C MET A 1 7.18 43.61 -14.83
N ILE A 2 7.31 43.12 -16.07
CA ILE A 2 6.82 41.80 -16.52
C ILE A 2 7.90 40.69 -16.44
N LEU A 3 9.18 41.04 -16.27
CA LEU A 3 10.30 40.08 -16.25
C LEU A 3 10.63 39.43 -14.89
N ARG A 4 9.90 39.75 -13.81
CA ARG A 4 10.14 39.16 -12.46
C ARG A 4 9.17 38.04 -12.06
N ARG A 5 8.21 37.67 -12.92
CA ARG A 5 7.22 36.60 -12.66
C ARG A 5 7.54 35.26 -13.31
N SER A 6 8.56 35.19 -14.17
CA SER A 6 8.94 33.96 -14.89
C SER A 6 9.93 33.07 -14.13
N LEU A 7 10.59 33.56 -13.08
CA LEU A 7 11.55 32.75 -12.30
C LEU A 7 10.88 31.77 -11.32
N SER A 8 9.66 32.04 -10.87
CA SER A 8 8.95 31.17 -9.92
C SER A 8 8.30 29.94 -10.56
N PHE A 9 8.02 29.99 -11.86
CA PHE A 9 7.41 28.87 -12.61
C PHE A 9 8.47 27.89 -13.16
N ALA A 10 9.69 28.37 -13.43
CA ALA A 10 10.81 27.55 -13.89
C ALA A 10 11.41 26.68 -12.77
N VAL A 11 11.36 27.12 -11.51
CA VAL A 11 11.89 26.35 -10.37
C VAL A 11 10.98 25.18 -9.98
N MET A 12 9.66 25.26 -10.25
CA MET A 12 8.75 24.11 -10.07
C MET A 12 8.86 23.05 -11.18
N THR A 13 9.28 23.45 -12.39
CA THR A 13 9.41 22.53 -13.54
C THR A 13 10.80 21.89 -13.65
N LEU A 14 11.83 22.46 -13.02
CA LEU A 14 13.17 21.86 -12.95
C LEU A 14 13.35 20.88 -11.77
N LEU A 15 12.47 20.90 -10.77
CA LEU A 15 12.43 19.87 -9.73
C LEU A 15 11.64 18.62 -10.15
N SER A 16 10.67 18.72 -11.05
CA SER A 16 9.80 17.58 -11.39
C SER A 16 10.48 16.45 -12.18
N ALA A 17 11.57 16.72 -12.91
CA ALA A 17 12.24 15.71 -13.74
C ALA A 17 13.05 14.68 -12.92
N ASN A 18 13.52 15.05 -11.72
CA ASN A 18 14.26 14.13 -10.83
C ASN A 18 13.39 13.56 -9.68
N ILE A 19 12.16 14.06 -9.47
CA ILE A 19 11.27 13.59 -8.40
C ILE A 19 10.54 12.29 -8.81
N LEU A 20 10.44 11.97 -10.10
CA LEU A 20 9.78 10.75 -10.57
C LEU A 20 10.50 9.46 -10.14
N PHE A 21 11.82 9.51 -9.88
CA PHE A 21 12.64 8.35 -9.50
C PHE A 21 12.43 7.86 -8.05
N GLY A 22 11.48 8.41 -7.30
CA GLY A 22 11.23 8.02 -5.91
C GLY A 22 9.78 7.67 -5.56
N PHE A 23 8.84 7.77 -6.52
CA PHE A 23 7.45 7.38 -6.27
C PHE A 23 7.28 5.88 -6.38
N ALA A 24 6.50 5.29 -5.48
CA ALA A 24 6.14 3.89 -5.67
C ALA A 24 5.26 3.73 -6.92
N LYS A 25 5.47 2.64 -7.66
CA LYS A 25 4.53 2.22 -8.71
C LYS A 25 3.22 1.74 -8.08
N GLU A 26 2.13 1.96 -8.80
CA GLU A 26 0.80 1.46 -8.47
C GLU A 26 0.38 0.39 -9.49
N VAL A 27 -0.70 -0.33 -9.19
CA VAL A 27 -1.15 -1.44 -10.05
C VAL A 27 -2.50 -1.19 -10.72
N LYS A 28 -2.60 -1.60 -11.98
CA LYS A 28 -3.84 -1.61 -12.76
C LYS A 28 -4.41 -3.02 -12.79
N PHE A 29 -5.71 -3.15 -12.54
CA PHE A 29 -6.42 -4.41 -12.71
C PHE A 29 -6.63 -4.66 -14.21
N GLU A 30 -6.31 -5.86 -14.68
CA GLU A 30 -6.50 -6.25 -16.08
C GLU A 30 -7.74 -7.12 -16.25
N PHE A 31 -7.74 -8.31 -15.65
CA PHE A 31 -8.86 -9.25 -15.74
C PHE A 31 -8.82 -10.27 -14.59
N GLN A 32 -9.87 -11.08 -14.51
CA GLN A 32 -9.99 -12.18 -13.54
C GLN A 32 -10.41 -13.49 -14.22
N PHE A 33 -9.96 -14.61 -13.67
CA PHE A 33 -10.29 -15.96 -14.13
C PHE A 33 -10.33 -16.93 -12.93
N GLY A 34 -10.62 -18.21 -13.18
CA GLY A 34 -10.56 -19.21 -12.12
C GLY A 34 -11.85 -19.40 -11.33
N GLY A 35 -11.70 -19.77 -10.05
CA GLY A 35 -12.77 -20.06 -9.10
C GLY A 35 -12.70 -21.48 -8.56
N LYS A 36 -13.38 -21.71 -7.43
CA LYS A 36 -13.40 -23.01 -6.75
C LYS A 36 -14.05 -24.11 -7.61
N GLY A 37 -13.39 -25.27 -7.71
CA GLY A 37 -13.95 -26.46 -8.35
C GLY A 37 -12.91 -27.35 -9.03
N ASN A 38 -13.34 -28.49 -9.58
CA ASN A 38 -12.44 -29.48 -10.23
C ASN A 38 -12.52 -29.45 -11.78
N ASN A 39 -13.45 -28.70 -12.36
CA ASN A 39 -13.58 -28.54 -13.82
C ASN A 39 -12.41 -27.74 -14.41
N GLY A 40 -12.34 -27.70 -15.74
CA GLY A 40 -11.39 -26.86 -16.47
C GLY A 40 -11.50 -25.40 -16.05
N GLY A 41 -10.36 -24.74 -15.80
CA GLY A 41 -10.30 -23.36 -15.32
C GLY A 41 -10.80 -23.16 -13.88
N LYS A 42 -10.92 -24.23 -13.08
CA LYS A 42 -11.28 -24.19 -11.66
C LYS A 42 -10.21 -24.85 -10.79
N PHE A 43 -10.11 -24.42 -9.54
CA PHE A 43 -9.00 -24.76 -8.65
C PHE A 43 -9.44 -25.19 -7.24
N SER A 44 -8.53 -25.87 -6.53
CA SER A 44 -8.54 -26.03 -5.07
C SER A 44 -7.72 -24.96 -4.35
N ASP A 45 -7.62 -25.07 -3.03
CA ASP A 45 -6.90 -24.12 -2.16
C ASP A 45 -5.37 -24.26 -2.23
N LYS A 46 -4.85 -25.32 -2.85
CA LYS A 46 -3.41 -25.57 -3.01
C LYS A 46 -2.99 -25.40 -4.46
N THR A 47 -2.66 -24.17 -4.85
CA THR A 47 -2.23 -23.82 -6.21
C THR A 47 -0.81 -23.30 -6.25
N LEU A 48 -0.09 -23.68 -7.31
CA LEU A 48 1.24 -23.22 -7.68
C LEU A 48 1.16 -22.70 -9.12
N PHE A 49 1.91 -21.64 -9.42
CA PHE A 49 1.85 -20.93 -10.69
C PHE A 49 3.24 -20.90 -11.32
N SER A 50 3.29 -21.11 -12.63
CA SER A 50 4.48 -20.92 -13.46
C SER A 50 4.06 -20.31 -14.78
N PHE A 51 4.99 -19.71 -15.50
CA PHE A 51 4.73 -19.03 -16.77
C PHE A 51 5.73 -19.47 -17.83
N ASP A 52 5.32 -19.50 -19.09
CA ASP A 52 6.24 -19.57 -20.22
C ASP A 52 6.65 -18.17 -20.72
N GLN A 53 7.52 -18.13 -21.72
CA GLN A 53 7.99 -16.88 -22.33
C GLN A 53 6.90 -16.12 -23.10
N GLU A 54 5.84 -16.80 -23.53
CA GLU A 54 4.70 -16.19 -24.24
C GLU A 54 3.65 -15.63 -23.26
N GLY A 55 3.82 -15.86 -21.95
CA GLY A 55 2.94 -15.42 -20.88
C GLY A 55 1.76 -16.35 -20.63
N ALA A 56 1.78 -17.58 -21.16
CA ALA A 56 0.81 -18.61 -20.79
C ALA A 56 1.00 -18.98 -19.32
N ILE A 57 -0.10 -19.31 -18.67
CA ILE A 57 -0.19 -19.51 -17.23
C ILE A 57 -0.36 -21.00 -16.96
N TYR A 58 0.58 -21.58 -16.24
CA TYR A 58 0.52 -22.98 -15.82
C TYR A 58 0.17 -23.02 -14.34
N ILE A 59 -0.92 -23.71 -14.00
CA ILE A 59 -1.39 -23.84 -12.62
C ILE A 59 -1.39 -25.30 -12.22
N ALA A 60 -0.51 -25.66 -11.29
CA ALA A 60 -0.54 -26.94 -10.62
C ALA A 60 -1.49 -26.85 -9.41
N ASP A 61 -2.58 -27.61 -9.49
CA ASP A 61 -3.56 -27.76 -8.42
C ASP A 61 -3.22 -29.04 -7.62
N ASN A 62 -2.74 -28.88 -6.39
CA ASN A 62 -2.34 -29.97 -5.49
C ASN A 62 -3.41 -30.31 -4.45
N GLY A 63 -4.69 -30.03 -4.75
CA GLY A 63 -5.82 -30.47 -3.91
C GLY A 63 -5.89 -31.99 -3.81
N LYS A 64 -6.03 -32.53 -2.59
CA LYS A 64 -6.07 -33.99 -2.36
C LYS A 64 -7.22 -34.61 -3.18
N GLY A 65 -6.89 -35.56 -4.05
CA GLY A 65 -7.86 -36.23 -4.93
C GLY A 65 -8.27 -35.43 -6.19
N MET A 66 -7.75 -34.22 -6.37
CA MET A 66 -8.07 -33.34 -7.52
C MET A 66 -6.80 -32.90 -8.26
N ARG A 67 -5.67 -33.60 -8.06
CA ARG A 67 -4.38 -33.17 -8.57
C ARG A 67 -4.34 -33.11 -10.08
N LYS A 68 -3.97 -31.95 -10.61
CA LYS A 68 -3.92 -31.67 -12.04
C LYS A 68 -3.02 -30.48 -12.31
N ILE A 69 -2.58 -30.36 -13.56
CA ILE A 69 -1.94 -29.15 -14.07
C ILE A 69 -2.81 -28.61 -15.18
N GLN A 70 -3.02 -27.30 -15.21
CA GLN A 70 -3.79 -26.63 -16.25
C GLN A 70 -2.93 -25.58 -16.90
N LYS A 71 -2.81 -25.62 -18.23
CA LYS A 71 -2.26 -24.50 -19.01
C LYS A 71 -3.41 -23.60 -19.42
N LEU A 72 -3.24 -22.31 -19.20
CA LEU A 72 -4.17 -21.27 -19.61
C LEU A 72 -3.41 -20.27 -20.51
N MET A 73 -4.11 -19.71 -21.48
CA MET A 73 -3.59 -18.63 -22.32
C MET A 73 -3.34 -17.37 -21.47
N PRO A 74 -2.58 -16.38 -21.98
CA PRO A 74 -2.29 -15.14 -21.24
C PRO A 74 -3.51 -14.33 -20.79
N ASP A 75 -4.69 -14.58 -21.39
CA ASP A 75 -5.98 -13.99 -21.04
C ASP A 75 -6.78 -14.80 -19.99
N GLY A 76 -6.21 -15.90 -19.49
CA GLY A 76 -6.84 -16.78 -18.50
C GLY A 76 -7.82 -17.81 -19.08
N THR A 77 -7.94 -17.92 -20.40
CA THR A 77 -8.73 -19.00 -21.04
C THR A 77 -7.99 -20.33 -20.93
N LEU A 78 -8.71 -21.42 -20.66
CA LEU A 78 -8.09 -22.75 -20.54
C LEU A 78 -7.66 -23.27 -21.91
N ASP A 79 -6.41 -23.73 -21.99
CA ASP A 79 -5.88 -24.45 -23.16
C ASP A 79 -6.05 -25.97 -22.95
N PHE A 80 -5.26 -26.57 -22.04
CA PHE A 80 -5.34 -27.99 -21.73
C PHE A 80 -5.16 -28.32 -20.25
N THR A 81 -5.44 -29.59 -19.89
CA THR A 81 -5.28 -30.12 -18.53
C THR A 81 -4.52 -31.43 -18.53
N ILE A 82 -3.48 -31.54 -17.70
CA ILE A 82 -2.74 -32.77 -17.42
C ILE A 82 -3.28 -33.40 -16.14
N ARG A 83 -3.65 -34.68 -16.20
CA ARG A 83 -4.10 -35.48 -15.07
C ARG A 83 -3.29 -36.76 -14.95
N SER A 84 -3.23 -37.33 -13.75
CA SER A 84 -2.60 -38.62 -13.50
C SER A 84 -3.04 -39.67 -14.52
N ASN A 85 -2.08 -40.40 -15.06
CA ASN A 85 -2.29 -41.57 -15.89
C ASN A 85 -1.68 -42.78 -15.16
N PRO A 86 -2.48 -43.66 -14.52
CA PRO A 86 -1.98 -44.76 -13.71
C PRO A 86 -0.95 -45.68 -14.39
N LYS A 87 -0.91 -45.70 -15.73
CA LYS A 87 0.06 -46.49 -16.51
C LYS A 87 1.39 -45.79 -16.75
N LYS A 88 1.45 -44.45 -16.60
CA LYS A 88 2.63 -43.63 -16.92
C LYS A 88 3.15 -42.85 -15.70
N PHE A 89 2.27 -42.13 -15.02
CA PHE A 89 2.61 -41.27 -13.87
C PHE A 89 1.38 -40.97 -13.02
N ILE A 90 1.57 -40.72 -11.73
CA ILE A 90 0.50 -40.34 -10.82
C ILE A 90 0.97 -39.14 -10.02
N PHE A 91 0.20 -38.05 -10.04
CA PHE A 91 0.45 -36.92 -9.17
C PHE A 91 0.16 -37.29 -7.71
N ALA A 92 1.19 -37.35 -6.87
CA ALA A 92 1.04 -37.77 -5.47
C ALA A 92 1.13 -36.63 -4.46
N ASN A 93 2.00 -35.65 -4.69
CA ASN A 93 2.18 -34.42 -3.93
C ASN A 93 3.05 -33.41 -4.69
N ILE A 94 2.44 -32.61 -5.57
CA ILE A 94 3.18 -31.62 -6.37
C ILE A 94 3.74 -30.52 -5.44
N THR A 95 5.04 -30.26 -5.53
CA THR A 95 5.72 -29.25 -4.70
C THR A 95 6.00 -27.95 -5.42
N ASP A 96 6.33 -28.03 -6.71
CA ASP A 96 6.74 -26.90 -7.56
C ASP A 96 6.73 -27.29 -9.05
N MET A 97 6.78 -26.30 -9.95
CA MET A 97 6.75 -26.50 -11.40
C MET A 97 7.61 -25.45 -12.13
N ALA A 98 8.32 -25.89 -13.16
CA ALA A 98 9.10 -25.02 -14.03
C ALA A 98 8.74 -25.27 -15.50
N ILE A 99 8.79 -24.22 -16.31
CA ILE A 99 8.51 -24.28 -17.75
C ILE A 99 9.79 -23.93 -18.50
N GLY A 100 10.22 -24.82 -19.40
CA GLY A 100 11.37 -24.58 -20.26
C GLY A 100 11.09 -23.49 -21.31
N THR A 101 12.14 -22.93 -21.89
CA THR A 101 12.03 -21.95 -22.98
C THR A 101 11.42 -22.55 -24.26
N ASP A 102 11.44 -23.88 -24.36
CA ASP A 102 10.81 -24.68 -25.41
C ASP A 102 9.35 -25.08 -25.07
N GLY A 103 8.80 -24.60 -23.96
CA GLY A 103 7.45 -24.89 -23.49
C GLY A 103 7.31 -26.25 -22.76
N LYS A 104 8.36 -27.06 -22.65
CA LYS A 104 8.31 -28.32 -21.89
C LYS A 104 8.04 -28.06 -20.41
N ILE A 105 7.26 -28.95 -19.80
CA ILE A 105 6.74 -28.76 -18.45
C ILE A 105 7.46 -29.72 -17.50
N TYR A 106 8.02 -29.19 -16.42
CA TYR A 106 8.72 -29.96 -15.41
C TYR A 106 8.02 -29.81 -14.07
N VAL A 107 7.63 -30.94 -13.47
CA VAL A 107 6.77 -30.94 -12.30
C VAL A 107 7.46 -31.71 -11.20
N SER A 108 7.86 -31.02 -10.14
CA SER A 108 8.38 -31.67 -8.94
C SER A 108 7.23 -32.30 -8.16
N ASP A 109 7.39 -33.58 -7.85
CA ASP A 109 6.37 -34.40 -7.23
C ASP A 109 7.03 -35.46 -6.33
N TRP A 110 6.21 -36.26 -5.68
CA TRP A 110 6.63 -37.43 -4.94
C TRP A 110 6.08 -38.69 -5.59
N LYS A 111 6.86 -39.76 -5.60
CA LYS A 111 6.44 -41.03 -6.20
C LYS A 111 6.84 -42.21 -5.34
N ILE A 112 5.89 -43.14 -5.18
CA ILE A 112 6.19 -44.50 -4.71
C ILE A 112 6.75 -45.28 -5.90
N SER A 113 7.96 -45.80 -5.76
CA SER A 113 8.64 -46.56 -6.81
C SER A 113 9.12 -47.90 -6.24
N PRO A 114 8.91 -49.03 -6.94
CA PRO A 114 9.59 -50.27 -6.59
C PRO A 114 11.10 -50.09 -6.80
N ILE A 115 11.88 -50.78 -5.97
CA ILE A 115 13.32 -50.90 -6.17
C ILE A 115 13.55 -52.13 -7.05
N GLU A 116 14.10 -51.90 -8.24
CA GLU A 116 14.28 -52.96 -9.23
C GLU A 116 15.21 -54.06 -8.69
N GLY A 117 14.84 -55.33 -8.93
CA GLY A 117 15.62 -56.50 -8.49
C GLY A 117 15.41 -56.93 -7.02
N ALA A 118 14.51 -56.29 -6.27
CA ALA A 118 14.13 -56.70 -4.93
C ALA A 118 12.75 -57.37 -4.92
N ASP A 119 12.70 -58.70 -5.05
CA ASP A 119 11.43 -59.45 -5.18
C ASP A 119 10.97 -60.15 -3.88
N ALA A 120 11.86 -60.37 -2.91
CA ALA A 120 11.56 -61.13 -1.69
C ALA A 120 12.36 -60.63 -0.45
N PRO A 121 11.78 -59.75 0.40
CA PRO A 121 10.50 -59.07 0.21
C PRO A 121 10.59 -58.00 -0.88
N LYS A 122 9.44 -57.66 -1.50
CA LYS A 122 9.38 -56.49 -2.39
C LYS A 122 9.82 -55.24 -1.64
N LEU A 123 10.62 -54.40 -2.29
CA LEU A 123 11.13 -53.18 -1.71
C LEU A 123 10.62 -51.96 -2.47
N PHE A 124 10.12 -50.97 -1.75
CA PHE A 124 9.59 -49.73 -2.31
C PHE A 124 10.29 -48.52 -1.70
N THR A 125 10.28 -47.41 -2.41
CA THR A 125 10.72 -46.12 -1.89
C THR A 125 9.70 -45.04 -2.21
N TYR A 126 9.53 -44.06 -1.31
CA TYR A 126 8.82 -42.82 -1.60
C TYR A 126 9.82 -41.68 -1.65
N GLY A 127 10.05 -41.19 -2.87
CA GLY A 127 11.08 -40.18 -3.12
C GLY A 127 10.57 -39.04 -3.98
N ALA A 128 11.33 -37.96 -3.95
CA ALA A 128 11.17 -36.84 -4.85
C ALA A 128 11.40 -37.30 -6.30
N CYS A 129 10.60 -36.77 -7.21
CA CYS A 129 10.75 -37.00 -8.63
C CYS A 129 10.36 -35.77 -9.43
N ILE A 130 10.75 -35.74 -10.70
CA ILE A 130 10.33 -34.73 -11.67
C ILE A 130 9.63 -35.43 -12.82
N HIS A 131 8.36 -35.12 -13.02
CA HIS A 131 7.64 -35.52 -14.22
C HIS A 131 7.87 -34.49 -15.32
N LYS A 132 8.28 -34.95 -16.50
CA LYS A 132 8.52 -34.12 -17.67
C LYS A 132 7.44 -34.37 -18.73
N PHE A 133 6.91 -33.28 -19.28
CA PHE A 133 5.93 -33.28 -20.35
C PHE A 133 6.42 -32.40 -21.51
N ASP A 134 5.94 -32.67 -22.72
CA ASP A 134 6.12 -31.75 -23.85
C ASP A 134 5.24 -30.50 -23.72
N ALA A 135 5.36 -29.59 -24.69
CA ALA A 135 4.62 -28.33 -24.69
C ALA A 135 3.10 -28.52 -24.81
N GLU A 136 2.67 -29.66 -25.35
CA GLU A 136 1.28 -30.09 -25.51
C GLU A 136 0.77 -30.91 -24.30
N GLY A 137 1.59 -31.08 -23.26
CA GLY A 137 1.22 -31.75 -22.02
C GLY A 137 1.22 -33.29 -22.08
N GLN A 138 1.82 -33.90 -23.11
CA GLN A 138 2.05 -35.33 -23.15
C GLN A 138 3.23 -35.73 -22.28
N PHE A 139 3.06 -36.82 -21.52
CA PHE A 139 4.11 -37.33 -20.65
C PHE A 139 5.30 -37.87 -21.45
N ILE A 140 6.49 -37.39 -21.11
CA ILE A 140 7.78 -37.82 -21.68
C ILE A 140 8.42 -38.86 -20.76
N LYS A 141 8.84 -38.45 -19.55
CA LYS A 141 9.55 -39.32 -18.59
C LYS A 141 9.49 -38.81 -17.15
N THR A 142 9.97 -39.63 -16.21
CA THR A 142 10.15 -39.25 -14.81
C THR A 142 11.63 -39.33 -14.45
N TYR A 143 12.15 -38.29 -13.80
CA TYR A 143 13.46 -38.31 -13.15
C TYR A 143 13.29 -38.56 -11.66
N PHE A 144 14.15 -39.37 -11.06
CA PHE A 144 14.11 -39.74 -9.66
C PHE A 144 15.19 -39.01 -8.87
N VAL A 145 14.76 -38.07 -8.04
CA VAL A 145 15.63 -37.16 -7.29
C VAL A 145 15.91 -37.78 -5.93
N HIS A 146 16.64 -38.90 -5.93
CA HIS A 146 16.91 -39.69 -4.73
C HIS A 146 17.69 -38.89 -3.68
N HIS A 147 17.31 -39.02 -2.41
CA HIS A 147 18.00 -38.40 -1.29
C HIS A 147 18.01 -39.41 -0.14
N LEU A 148 18.96 -40.34 -0.24
CA LEU A 148 19.18 -41.40 0.74
C LEU A 148 20.01 -40.81 1.89
N THR A 149 19.42 -40.72 3.07
CA THR A 149 20.12 -40.27 4.28
C THR A 149 20.19 -41.40 5.30
N HIS A 150 21.40 -41.66 5.81
CA HIS A 150 21.65 -42.51 6.96
C HIS A 150 22.69 -41.82 7.85
N LEU A 151 22.62 -42.00 9.17
CA LEU A 151 23.49 -41.37 10.19
C LEU A 151 24.95 -41.22 9.69
N GLY A 152 25.34 -40.00 9.31
CA GLY A 152 26.70 -39.66 8.87
C GLY A 152 26.98 -39.71 7.36
N ILE A 153 26.07 -40.18 6.51
CA ILE A 153 26.23 -40.24 5.05
C ILE A 153 25.10 -39.47 4.38
N LYS A 154 25.46 -38.29 3.85
CA LYS A 154 24.53 -37.34 3.21
C LYS A 154 24.52 -37.42 1.68
N SER A 155 25.49 -38.09 1.08
CA SER A 155 25.65 -38.16 -0.37
C SER A 155 26.51 -39.37 -0.73
N LEU A 156 26.11 -40.10 -1.76
CA LEU A 156 26.91 -41.17 -2.35
C LEU A 156 27.60 -40.58 -3.58
N ASN A 157 28.91 -40.35 -3.50
CA ASN A 157 29.71 -39.79 -4.60
C ASN A 157 29.95 -40.80 -5.76
N ASN A 158 29.12 -41.84 -5.89
CA ASN A 158 29.31 -42.91 -6.86
C ASN A 158 28.51 -42.64 -8.15
N SER A 159 29.18 -42.72 -9.30
CA SER A 159 28.67 -42.39 -10.64
C SER A 159 27.43 -43.16 -11.08
N SER A 160 27.11 -44.29 -10.44
CA SER A 160 25.92 -45.09 -10.79
C SER A 160 24.64 -44.57 -10.12
N LEU A 161 24.76 -43.84 -9.01
CA LEU A 161 23.64 -43.22 -8.28
C LEU A 161 23.37 -41.78 -8.71
N THR A 162 24.20 -41.23 -9.59
CA THR A 162 24.01 -39.90 -10.18
C THR A 162 23.08 -39.90 -11.39
N ASN A 163 22.66 -41.07 -11.89
CA ASN A 163 21.70 -41.17 -12.97
C ASN A 163 20.27 -41.17 -12.42
N THR A 164 19.61 -40.01 -12.47
CA THR A 164 18.22 -39.84 -12.04
C THR A 164 17.20 -40.30 -13.09
N SER A 165 17.62 -40.74 -14.29
CA SER A 165 16.70 -41.26 -15.30
C SER A 165 16.18 -42.68 -15.00
N LEU A 166 16.79 -43.36 -14.03
CA LEU A 166 16.45 -44.72 -13.63
C LEU A 166 16.02 -44.78 -12.16
N PRO A 167 15.10 -45.69 -11.79
CA PRO A 167 14.79 -45.94 -10.39
C PRO A 167 16.00 -46.57 -9.67
N LEU A 168 15.95 -46.59 -8.33
CA LEU A 168 16.94 -47.32 -7.54
C LEU A 168 16.89 -48.82 -7.84
N ASN A 169 18.07 -49.41 -7.93
CA ASN A 169 18.27 -50.85 -8.12
C ASN A 169 18.79 -51.47 -6.81
N HIS A 170 18.25 -52.63 -6.45
CA HIS A 170 18.63 -53.41 -5.27
C HIS A 170 20.12 -53.77 -5.23
N GLU A 171 20.70 -54.16 -6.37
CA GLU A 171 22.13 -54.51 -6.47
C GLU A 171 23.01 -53.32 -6.04
N LEU A 172 22.69 -52.13 -6.55
CA LEU A 172 23.41 -50.90 -6.24
C LEU A 172 23.19 -50.46 -4.78
N LEU A 173 21.96 -50.57 -4.27
CA LEU A 173 21.64 -50.25 -2.89
C LEU A 173 22.31 -51.20 -1.89
N SER A 174 22.45 -52.48 -2.24
CA SER A 174 23.05 -53.51 -1.37
C SER A 174 24.52 -53.23 -1.04
N GLN A 175 25.21 -52.44 -1.89
CA GLN A 175 26.57 -51.94 -1.62
C GLN A 175 26.62 -50.98 -0.42
N TYR A 176 25.46 -50.45 -0.01
CA TYR A 176 25.31 -49.51 1.08
C TYR A 176 24.25 -50.00 2.07
N SER A 177 24.53 -51.15 2.70
CA SER A 177 23.61 -51.89 3.58
C SER A 177 22.93 -51.05 4.66
N GLN A 178 23.58 -49.99 5.14
CA GLN A 178 23.07 -49.04 6.13
C GLN A 178 21.74 -48.36 5.73
N PHE A 179 21.42 -48.20 4.43
CA PHE A 179 20.14 -47.60 4.05
C PHE A 179 18.96 -48.53 4.38
N PHE A 180 19.20 -49.84 4.44
CA PHE A 180 18.18 -50.81 4.82
C PHE A 180 17.85 -50.76 6.31
N ASP A 181 18.71 -50.16 7.15
CA ASP A 181 18.40 -49.94 8.57
C ASP A 181 17.22 -48.97 8.77
N THR A 182 16.92 -48.16 7.74
CA THR A 182 15.76 -47.26 7.73
C THR A 182 14.48 -47.90 7.18
N ALA A 183 14.55 -49.18 6.76
CA ALA A 183 13.43 -49.87 6.16
C ALA A 183 12.27 -50.05 7.15
N ALA A 184 11.08 -49.63 6.73
CA ALA A 184 9.85 -49.83 7.47
C ALA A 184 9.03 -50.98 6.86
N PRO A 185 8.37 -51.82 7.68
CA PRO A 185 7.45 -52.82 7.17
C PRO A 185 6.23 -52.15 6.50
N ALA A 186 5.78 -52.73 5.39
CA ALA A 186 4.64 -52.27 4.61
C ALA A 186 3.88 -53.46 3.98
N LEU A 187 2.75 -53.15 3.34
CA LEU A 187 2.02 -54.08 2.48
C LEU A 187 1.99 -53.53 1.07
N ASP A 188 2.21 -54.38 0.07
CA ASP A 188 2.03 -54.01 -1.33
C ASP A 188 0.53 -53.91 -1.69
N SER A 189 0.23 -53.55 -2.94
CA SER A 189 -1.16 -53.38 -3.41
C SER A 189 -2.00 -54.68 -3.37
N GLU A 190 -1.35 -55.83 -3.25
CA GLU A 190 -1.98 -57.15 -3.17
C GLU A 190 -2.09 -57.66 -1.73
N GLY A 191 -1.56 -56.89 -0.76
CA GLY A 191 -1.56 -57.25 0.66
C GLY A 191 -0.40 -58.15 1.07
N HIS A 192 0.64 -58.31 0.22
CA HIS A 192 1.83 -59.06 0.57
C HIS A 192 2.81 -58.21 1.39
N TYR A 193 3.57 -58.86 2.27
CA TYR A 193 4.61 -58.20 3.05
C TYR A 193 5.67 -57.59 2.15
N ALA A 194 5.95 -56.31 2.38
CA ALA A 194 6.95 -55.52 1.66
C ALA A 194 7.76 -54.68 2.65
N LEU A 195 8.89 -54.18 2.18
CA LEU A 195 9.70 -53.20 2.90
C LEU A 195 9.65 -51.85 2.17
N PHE A 196 9.72 -50.78 2.95
CA PHE A 196 9.66 -49.41 2.48
C PHE A 196 10.89 -48.62 2.95
N LEU A 197 11.64 -48.06 2.00
CA LEU A 197 12.78 -47.18 2.26
C LEU A 197 12.37 -45.70 2.12
N PRO A 198 12.26 -44.95 3.24
CA PRO A 198 11.98 -43.52 3.20
C PRO A 198 13.18 -42.71 2.65
N GLN A 199 12.93 -41.75 1.77
CA GLN A 199 13.95 -40.82 1.24
C GLN A 199 14.00 -39.54 2.07
N GLY A 200 14.51 -39.63 3.30
CA GLY A 200 14.55 -38.51 4.25
C GLY A 200 13.16 -38.04 4.70
N ASN A 201 13.03 -36.75 5.05
CA ASN A 201 11.74 -36.17 5.46
C ASN A 201 10.77 -36.09 4.26
N THR A 202 9.70 -36.88 4.29
CA THR A 202 8.70 -37.01 3.21
C THR A 202 7.72 -35.83 3.08
N LYS A 203 7.84 -34.82 3.96
CA LYS A 203 6.98 -33.63 3.99
C LYS A 203 7.70 -32.34 3.54
N ARG A 204 8.98 -32.42 3.17
CA ARG A 204 9.74 -31.24 2.74
C ARG A 204 9.34 -30.81 1.33
N THR A 205 9.49 -29.51 1.05
CA THR A 205 9.19 -28.90 -0.24
C THR A 205 10.48 -28.75 -1.02
N PHE A 206 10.40 -28.97 -2.33
CA PHE A 206 11.52 -28.75 -3.26
C PHE A 206 11.18 -27.58 -4.18
N PHE A 207 12.19 -26.83 -4.57
CA PHE A 207 12.05 -25.79 -5.59
C PHE A 207 12.73 -26.26 -6.87
N LEU A 208 12.13 -25.93 -8.02
CA LEU A 208 12.54 -26.40 -9.32
C LEU A 208 12.68 -25.23 -10.28
N SER A 209 13.81 -25.17 -10.98
CA SER A 209 14.00 -24.27 -12.11
C SER A 209 14.71 -24.99 -13.25
N VAL A 210 14.60 -24.49 -14.47
CA VAL A 210 15.21 -25.09 -15.67
C VAL A 210 15.88 -24.03 -16.53
N ASP A 211 17.07 -24.33 -17.04
CA ASP A 211 17.79 -23.45 -17.97
C ASP A 211 17.46 -23.77 -19.45
N GLU A 212 17.99 -22.94 -20.35
CA GLU A 212 17.79 -23.08 -21.80
C GLU A 212 18.35 -24.38 -22.38
N GLN A 213 19.26 -25.05 -21.67
CA GLN A 213 19.81 -26.35 -22.06
C GLN A 213 19.04 -27.53 -21.44
N GLU A 214 17.86 -27.27 -20.88
CA GLU A 214 17.02 -28.24 -20.19
C GLU A 214 17.69 -28.86 -18.95
N ASN A 215 18.71 -28.21 -18.37
CA ASN A 215 19.23 -28.63 -17.07
C ASN A 215 18.27 -28.19 -15.97
N MET A 216 17.99 -29.09 -15.04
CA MET A 216 17.12 -28.86 -13.89
C MET A 216 17.96 -28.47 -12.67
N TYR A 217 17.58 -27.40 -11.99
CA TYR A 217 18.12 -26.97 -10.71
C TYR A 217 17.09 -27.28 -9.64
N ILE A 218 17.48 -28.10 -8.68
CA ILE A 218 16.58 -28.60 -7.64
C ILE A 218 17.15 -28.23 -6.28
N TYR A 219 16.44 -27.37 -5.57
CA TYR A 219 16.74 -27.11 -4.17
C TYR A 219 16.02 -28.14 -3.30
N ASP A 220 16.78 -28.93 -2.55
CA ASP A 220 16.28 -29.92 -1.60
C ASP A 220 17.17 -29.95 -0.36
N ASP A 221 16.55 -29.82 0.82
CA ASP A 221 17.19 -29.99 2.14
C ASP A 221 18.50 -29.19 2.35
N GLY A 222 18.56 -27.97 1.82
CA GLY A 222 19.72 -27.08 1.96
C GLY A 222 20.79 -27.28 0.89
N GLU A 223 20.53 -28.10 -0.13
CA GLU A 223 21.43 -28.32 -1.26
C GLU A 223 20.73 -27.99 -2.58
N VAL A 224 21.49 -27.50 -3.55
CA VAL A 224 21.06 -27.41 -4.95
C VAL A 224 21.74 -28.51 -5.75
N ARG A 225 20.94 -29.26 -6.51
CA ARG A 225 21.40 -30.24 -7.49
C ARG A 225 21.11 -29.75 -8.89
N LYS A 226 22.15 -29.67 -9.72
CA LYS A 226 22.03 -29.45 -11.17
C LYS A 226 22.00 -30.80 -11.88
N ILE A 227 20.96 -31.05 -12.66
CA ILE A 227 20.75 -32.32 -13.37
C ILE A 227 20.58 -32.05 -14.86
N SER A 228 21.27 -32.79 -15.72
CA SER A 228 21.15 -32.63 -17.17
C SER A 228 19.79 -33.08 -17.71
N ALA A 229 19.49 -32.69 -18.95
CA ALA A 229 18.30 -33.11 -19.67
C ALA A 229 18.16 -34.65 -19.76
N GLU A 230 19.28 -35.37 -19.81
CA GLU A 230 19.34 -36.84 -19.84
C GLU A 230 19.02 -37.43 -18.47
N GLY A 231 19.32 -36.73 -17.38
CA GLY A 231 19.09 -37.14 -16.00
C GLY A 231 20.37 -37.32 -15.17
N PHE A 232 21.53 -36.90 -15.67
CA PHE A 232 22.77 -37.03 -14.91
C PHE A 232 22.98 -35.84 -13.97
N ILE A 233 23.28 -36.10 -12.69
CA ILE A 233 23.70 -35.04 -11.76
C ILE A 233 25.03 -34.47 -12.26
N LEU A 234 25.02 -33.19 -12.62
CA LEU A 234 26.18 -32.43 -13.09
C LEU A 234 26.97 -31.83 -11.93
N SER A 235 26.26 -31.30 -10.93
CA SER A 235 26.86 -30.74 -9.72
C SER A 235 25.86 -30.73 -8.55
N THR A 236 26.41 -30.73 -7.34
CA THR A 236 25.67 -30.56 -6.08
C THR A 236 26.46 -29.61 -5.20
N PHE A 237 25.78 -28.65 -4.57
CA PHE A 237 26.40 -27.75 -3.61
C PHE A 237 25.45 -27.40 -2.46
N THR A 238 26.02 -27.16 -1.28
CA THR A 238 25.27 -26.71 -0.10
C THR A 238 24.99 -25.21 -0.20
N VAL A 239 23.83 -24.79 0.29
CA VAL A 239 23.39 -23.39 0.27
C VAL A 239 23.59 -22.76 1.64
N ASP A 240 24.66 -21.98 1.76
CA ASP A 240 24.99 -21.20 2.94
C ASP A 240 25.68 -19.87 2.58
N GLN A 241 25.48 -18.85 3.42
CA GLN A 241 26.22 -17.60 3.29
C GLN A 241 27.50 -17.67 4.14
N PRO A 242 28.69 -17.43 3.56
CA PRO A 242 29.93 -17.34 4.32
C PRO A 242 29.83 -16.36 5.49
N GLY A 243 30.20 -16.80 6.68
CA GLY A 243 30.17 -16.00 7.92
C GLY A 243 28.79 -15.87 8.59
N VAL A 244 27.69 -16.25 7.93
CA VAL A 244 26.33 -16.22 8.52
C VAL A 244 25.76 -17.62 8.72
N GLY A 245 26.03 -18.54 7.78
CA GLY A 245 25.58 -19.93 7.83
C GLY A 245 24.42 -20.24 6.89
N GLN A 246 23.85 -21.43 7.09
CA GLN A 246 22.85 -22.06 6.22
C GLN A 246 21.54 -21.27 6.10
N VAL A 247 20.80 -21.52 5.02
CA VAL A 247 19.45 -20.99 4.84
C VAL A 247 18.55 -21.47 5.96
N ALA A 248 17.93 -20.53 6.68
CA ALA A 248 17.14 -20.86 7.86
C ALA A 248 15.70 -21.30 7.50
N LYS A 249 15.14 -20.75 6.42
CA LYS A 249 13.87 -21.22 5.84
C LYS A 249 13.74 -20.80 4.38
N ALA A 250 14.06 -21.72 3.47
CA ALA A 250 13.86 -21.50 2.04
C ALA A 250 12.36 -21.48 1.69
N THR A 251 11.95 -20.54 0.85
CA THR A 251 10.55 -20.45 0.37
C THR A 251 10.40 -20.38 -1.14
N ASP A 252 11.47 -20.07 -1.86
CA ASP A 252 11.45 -19.96 -3.31
C ASP A 252 12.88 -20.00 -3.90
N MET A 253 12.98 -20.38 -5.17
CA MET A 253 14.22 -20.37 -5.96
C MET A 253 13.92 -20.03 -7.42
N THR A 254 14.77 -19.21 -8.04
CA THR A 254 14.76 -19.01 -9.49
C THR A 254 16.18 -18.95 -10.05
N ILE A 255 16.29 -19.02 -11.38
CA ILE A 255 17.56 -18.81 -12.08
C ILE A 255 17.40 -17.71 -13.14
N ASP A 256 18.47 -16.99 -13.41
CA ASP A 256 18.51 -16.05 -14.54
C ASP A 256 19.07 -16.71 -15.81
N LEU A 257 19.03 -15.98 -16.93
CA LEU A 257 19.52 -16.46 -18.23
C LEU A 257 21.03 -16.70 -18.26
N GLU A 258 21.78 -16.13 -17.32
CA GLU A 258 23.22 -16.34 -17.15
C GLU A 258 23.52 -17.55 -16.25
N GLY A 259 22.48 -18.19 -15.68
CA GLY A 259 22.58 -19.35 -14.81
C GLY A 259 22.90 -19.00 -13.35
N TYR A 260 22.79 -17.74 -12.92
CA TYR A 260 22.82 -17.42 -11.50
C TYR A 260 21.55 -17.90 -10.82
N ILE A 261 21.69 -18.38 -9.60
CA ILE A 261 20.65 -19.01 -8.80
C ILE A 261 20.33 -18.08 -7.63
N TYR A 262 19.06 -17.73 -7.48
CA TYR A 262 18.55 -16.86 -6.42
C TYR A 262 17.67 -17.67 -5.48
N ILE A 263 17.93 -17.60 -4.18
CA ILE A 263 17.20 -18.36 -3.16
C ILE A 263 16.69 -17.42 -2.07
N VAL A 264 15.40 -17.51 -1.76
CA VAL A 264 14.77 -16.72 -0.69
C VAL A 264 14.97 -17.39 0.66
N ASP A 265 15.59 -16.68 1.61
CA ASP A 265 15.60 -17.07 3.02
C ASP A 265 14.58 -16.24 3.80
N GLN A 266 13.39 -16.80 3.99
CA GLN A 266 12.28 -16.12 4.65
C GLN A 266 12.62 -15.73 6.09
N LYS A 267 13.33 -16.61 6.83
CA LYS A 267 13.55 -16.42 8.26
C LYS A 267 14.70 -15.45 8.55
N LEU A 268 15.69 -15.37 7.65
CA LEU A 268 16.77 -14.38 7.73
C LEU A 268 16.53 -13.14 6.87
N HIS A 269 15.35 -12.99 6.26
CA HIS A 269 14.91 -11.78 5.58
C HIS A 269 15.83 -11.32 4.44
N ARG A 270 16.36 -12.27 3.69
CA ARG A 270 17.36 -12.04 2.64
C ARG A 270 17.11 -12.89 1.40
N VAL A 271 17.74 -12.52 0.30
CA VAL A 271 17.90 -13.33 -0.91
C VAL A 271 19.38 -13.61 -1.10
N LEU A 272 19.74 -14.87 -1.37
CA LEU A 272 21.11 -15.29 -1.68
C LEU A 272 21.25 -15.49 -3.19
N LYS A 273 22.40 -15.11 -3.74
CA LYS A 273 22.78 -15.29 -5.13
C LYS A 273 24.01 -16.19 -5.24
N TYR A 274 23.93 -17.20 -6.12
CA TYR A 274 25.03 -18.11 -6.45
C TYR A 274 25.25 -18.11 -7.96
N ASN A 275 26.48 -18.39 -8.41
CA ASN A 275 26.74 -18.59 -9.83
C ASN A 275 26.37 -20.02 -10.28
N ALA A 276 26.42 -20.27 -11.59
CA ALA A 276 26.10 -21.57 -12.18
C ALA A 276 27.00 -22.73 -11.68
N SER A 277 28.17 -22.41 -11.12
CA SER A 277 29.11 -23.37 -10.51
C SER A 277 28.80 -23.69 -9.05
N GLY A 278 27.84 -22.99 -8.43
CA GLY A 278 27.46 -23.17 -7.03
C GLY A 278 28.27 -22.33 -6.04
N GLU A 279 29.04 -21.35 -6.52
CA GLU A 279 29.79 -20.45 -5.65
C GLU A 279 28.89 -19.28 -5.19
N PHE A 280 28.98 -18.94 -3.90
CA PHE A 280 28.27 -17.80 -3.34
C PHE A 280 28.79 -16.48 -3.94
N VAL A 281 27.87 -15.65 -4.44
CA VAL A 281 28.19 -14.37 -5.09
C VAL A 281 27.87 -13.22 -4.16
N SER A 282 26.63 -13.13 -3.70
CA SER A 282 26.15 -12.06 -2.84
C SER A 282 24.88 -12.45 -2.10
N ALA A 283 24.50 -11.63 -1.12
CA ALA A 283 23.18 -11.67 -0.51
C ALA A 283 22.69 -10.23 -0.32
N PHE A 284 21.38 -10.03 -0.45
CA PHE A 284 20.76 -8.72 -0.25
C PHE A 284 19.44 -8.85 0.52
N GLY A 285 19.02 -7.73 1.09
CA GLY A 285 17.91 -7.66 2.03
C GLY A 285 18.33 -7.88 3.48
N GLU A 286 17.64 -7.18 4.36
CA GLU A 286 17.72 -7.31 5.82
C GLU A 286 16.34 -7.08 6.43
N TYR A 287 16.15 -7.41 7.70
CA TYR A 287 14.88 -7.15 8.37
C TYR A 287 14.60 -5.65 8.46
N GLY A 288 13.55 -5.17 7.79
CA GLY A 288 13.16 -3.76 7.89
C GLY A 288 12.05 -3.36 6.93
N TYR A 289 11.55 -2.14 7.11
CA TYR A 289 10.53 -1.54 6.24
C TYR A 289 11.13 -0.67 5.14
N ASP A 290 12.38 -0.27 5.29
CA ASP A 290 13.07 0.65 4.38
C ASP A 290 13.22 0.07 2.97
N ASP A 291 13.55 0.97 2.04
CA ASP A 291 13.84 0.59 0.66
C ASP A 291 15.06 -0.35 0.64
N GLY A 292 14.88 -1.51 0.03
CA GLY A 292 15.89 -2.58 0.01
C GLY A 292 15.82 -3.56 1.19
N ALA A 293 15.16 -3.19 2.30
CA ALA A 293 14.89 -4.10 3.41
C ALA A 293 13.65 -4.96 3.14
N LEU A 294 13.64 -6.18 3.67
CA LEU A 294 12.63 -7.20 3.43
C LEU A 294 12.03 -7.71 4.74
N ILE A 295 10.72 -8.01 4.74
CA ILE A 295 10.07 -8.67 5.88
C ILE A 295 9.49 -10.01 5.45
N SER A 296 10.14 -11.09 5.88
CA SER A 296 9.74 -12.47 5.60
C SER A 296 9.44 -12.69 4.10
N PRO A 297 10.42 -12.41 3.20
CA PRO A 297 10.24 -12.60 1.76
C PRO A 297 9.76 -14.02 1.49
N TYR A 298 8.95 -14.20 0.46
CA TYR A 298 8.33 -15.49 0.18
C TYR A 298 8.23 -15.86 -1.29
N HIS A 299 8.49 -14.93 -2.21
CA HIS A 299 8.46 -15.19 -3.63
C HIS A 299 9.42 -14.24 -4.35
N LEU A 300 10.08 -14.72 -5.42
CA LEU A 300 10.90 -13.89 -6.30
C LEU A 300 10.76 -14.30 -7.78
N VAL A 301 11.13 -13.39 -8.68
CA VAL A 301 11.26 -13.68 -10.11
C VAL A 301 12.40 -12.82 -10.68
N VAL A 302 13.14 -13.36 -11.64
CA VAL A 302 14.09 -12.60 -12.45
C VAL A 302 13.36 -12.09 -13.69
N LEU A 303 13.44 -10.79 -13.94
CA LEU A 303 12.88 -10.13 -15.12
C LEU A 303 13.83 -10.19 -16.31
N ALA A 304 13.31 -9.90 -17.51
CA ALA A 304 14.09 -9.94 -18.75
C ALA A 304 15.31 -9.01 -18.79
N ASP A 305 15.37 -7.99 -17.92
CA ASP A 305 16.53 -7.11 -17.78
C ASP A 305 17.48 -7.51 -16.64
N ASN A 306 17.41 -8.77 -16.19
CA ASN A 306 18.19 -9.36 -15.10
C ASN A 306 17.97 -8.72 -13.71
N SER A 307 16.99 -7.82 -13.57
CA SER A 307 16.56 -7.35 -12.27
C SER A 307 15.68 -8.40 -11.56
N VAL A 308 15.64 -8.35 -10.24
CA VAL A 308 14.92 -9.32 -9.41
C VAL A 308 13.73 -8.64 -8.72
N LEU A 309 12.52 -9.12 -8.94
CA LEU A 309 11.36 -8.74 -8.13
C LEU A 309 11.26 -9.68 -6.93
N VAL A 310 11.06 -9.12 -5.74
CA VAL A 310 10.88 -9.87 -4.50
C VAL A 310 9.61 -9.40 -3.81
N ALA A 311 8.72 -10.35 -3.50
CA ALA A 311 7.54 -10.12 -2.69
C ALA A 311 7.81 -10.47 -1.23
N ASP A 312 7.38 -9.60 -0.33
CA ASP A 312 7.53 -9.77 1.11
C ASP A 312 6.21 -9.57 1.87
N LYS A 313 6.22 -9.85 3.17
CA LYS A 313 5.04 -9.76 4.04
C LYS A 313 4.91 -8.38 4.71
N SER A 314 5.66 -7.37 4.26
CA SER A 314 5.52 -6.02 4.78
C SER A 314 4.14 -5.46 4.41
N ARG A 315 3.58 -4.64 5.31
CA ARG A 315 2.25 -4.04 5.16
C ARG A 315 2.32 -2.58 5.57
N TYR A 316 1.87 -1.70 4.69
CA TYR A 316 1.73 -0.28 4.99
C TYR A 316 0.27 0.05 5.23
N TRP A 317 0.04 0.99 6.13
CA TRP A 317 -1.30 1.45 6.47
C TRP A 317 -1.37 2.97 6.29
N LYS A 318 -2.24 3.45 5.41
CA LYS A 318 -2.58 4.88 5.31
C LYS A 318 -3.91 5.10 6.00
N LEU A 319 -3.91 5.94 7.04
CA LEU A 319 -5.10 6.36 7.77
C LEU A 319 -5.57 7.72 7.24
N SER A 320 -6.82 7.80 6.81
CA SER A 320 -7.46 9.05 6.37
C SER A 320 -8.67 9.33 7.26
N ALA A 321 -8.78 10.54 7.82
CA ALA A 321 -9.96 10.95 8.59
C ALA A 321 -10.87 11.86 7.75
N SER A 322 -12.17 11.61 7.80
CA SER A 322 -13.20 12.55 7.32
C SER A 322 -13.67 13.44 8.47
N LYS A 323 -14.15 14.64 8.16
CA LYS A 323 -14.86 15.48 9.13
C LYS A 323 -16.31 15.02 9.37
N LEU A 324 -16.85 14.11 8.54
CA LEU A 324 -18.20 13.59 8.71
C LEU A 324 -18.30 12.66 9.92
N PRO A 325 -19.42 12.69 10.67
CA PRO A 325 -19.63 11.80 11.80
C PRO A 325 -19.72 10.34 11.39
N THR A 326 -19.27 9.45 12.27
CA THR A 326 -19.41 7.99 12.14
C THR A 326 -20.87 7.62 11.84
N ARG A 327 -21.10 6.69 10.90
CA ARG A 327 -22.46 6.19 10.65
C ARG A 327 -22.88 5.35 11.85
N MET A 328 -24.15 5.46 12.24
CA MET A 328 -24.73 4.61 13.29
C MET A 328 -24.60 3.10 12.97
N ASN A 329 -24.52 2.75 11.68
CA ASN A 329 -24.39 1.39 11.17
C ASN A 329 -23.12 1.21 10.31
N ASP A 330 -21.98 1.78 10.72
CA ASP A 330 -20.73 1.60 9.97
C ASP A 330 -20.22 0.14 10.10
N PRO A 331 -20.17 -0.65 9.01
CA PRO A 331 -19.76 -2.06 9.06
C PRO A 331 -18.28 -2.25 9.44
N LEU A 332 -17.49 -1.17 9.51
CA LEU A 332 -16.07 -1.20 9.87
C LEU A 332 -15.79 -0.95 11.37
N MET A 333 -16.82 -0.66 12.18
CA MET A 333 -16.69 -0.46 13.64
C MET A 333 -16.43 -1.80 14.37
N THR A 334 -15.16 -2.15 14.61
CA THR A 334 -14.84 -3.20 15.59
C THR A 334 -14.73 -2.61 17.02
N PRO A 335 -14.89 -3.41 18.10
CA PRO A 335 -14.75 -2.93 19.48
C PRO A 335 -13.41 -2.24 19.77
N LYS A 336 -12.35 -2.62 19.04
CA LYS A 336 -11.02 -2.00 19.13
C LYS A 336 -10.99 -0.57 18.57
N PHE A 337 -11.85 -0.25 17.59
CA PHE A 337 -11.99 1.09 17.00
C PHE A 337 -12.95 2.00 17.77
N GLN A 338 -13.84 1.47 18.62
CA GLN A 338 -14.66 2.28 19.53
C GLN A 338 -13.81 3.09 20.53
N ARG A 339 -12.63 2.58 20.91
CA ARG A 339 -11.70 3.29 21.82
C ARG A 339 -10.90 4.43 21.18
N LEU A 340 -10.88 4.54 19.85
CA LEU A 340 -9.99 5.47 19.11
C LEU A 340 -10.71 6.60 18.37
N SER A 341 -12.05 6.68 18.40
CA SER A 341 -12.78 7.67 17.58
C SER A 341 -13.68 8.61 18.38
N SER A 342 -13.13 9.79 18.63
CA SER A 342 -13.81 11.08 18.49
C SER A 342 -14.65 11.15 17.19
N LYS A 343 -15.97 11.37 17.27
CA LYS A 343 -16.93 11.97 16.28
C LYS A 343 -16.66 11.96 14.74
N LYS A 344 -15.73 11.20 14.15
CA LYS A 344 -15.24 11.31 12.76
C LYS A 344 -15.06 9.94 12.11
N ARG A 345 -15.38 9.80 10.82
CA ARG A 345 -15.09 8.56 10.07
C ARG A 345 -13.59 8.44 9.78
N THR A 346 -13.05 7.24 9.89
CA THR A 346 -11.66 6.92 9.52
C THR A 346 -11.64 5.83 8.45
N PHE A 347 -10.78 6.01 7.45
CA PHE A 347 -10.53 5.06 6.38
C PHE A 347 -9.12 4.52 6.55
N GLN A 348 -8.97 3.21 6.43
CA GLN A 348 -7.68 2.54 6.51
C GLN A 348 -7.42 1.83 5.18
N SER A 349 -6.39 2.25 4.45
CA SER A 349 -5.91 1.56 3.25
C SER A 349 -4.71 0.71 3.61
N GLN A 350 -4.75 -0.58 3.25
CA GLN A 350 -3.61 -1.48 3.36
C GLN A 350 -2.89 -1.55 2.01
N PHE A 351 -1.57 -1.47 2.04
CA PHE A 351 -0.73 -1.67 0.86
C PHE A 351 0.16 -2.89 1.08
N LEU A 352 0.26 -3.73 0.05
CA LEU A 352 1.31 -4.76 -0.05
C LEU A 352 2.50 -4.17 -0.82
N LYS A 353 3.69 -4.69 -0.56
CA LYS A 353 4.93 -4.23 -1.21
C LYS A 353 5.57 -5.36 -2.00
N VAL A 354 5.96 -5.03 -3.23
CA VAL A 354 6.90 -5.80 -4.04
C VAL A 354 8.05 -4.87 -4.37
N GLN A 355 9.28 -5.33 -4.20
CA GLN A 355 10.48 -4.53 -4.46
C GLN A 355 11.27 -5.13 -5.61
N ARG A 356 11.87 -4.26 -6.41
CA ARG A 356 12.77 -4.62 -7.50
C ARG A 356 14.19 -4.28 -7.12
N PHE A 357 15.08 -5.22 -7.38
CA PHE A 357 16.51 -5.14 -7.10
C PHE A 357 17.30 -5.30 -8.39
N GLY A 358 18.46 -4.65 -8.48
CA GLY A 358 19.43 -4.91 -9.51
C GLY A 358 20.01 -6.31 -9.39
N SER A 359 20.68 -6.77 -10.44
CA SER A 359 21.38 -8.07 -10.43
C SER A 359 22.51 -8.13 -9.39
N ASP A 360 22.99 -6.97 -8.92
CA ASP A 360 23.95 -6.81 -7.83
C ASP A 360 23.31 -6.80 -6.43
N GLY A 361 21.97 -6.79 -6.34
CA GLY A 361 21.21 -6.70 -5.10
C GLY A 361 20.91 -5.27 -4.63
N SER A 362 21.25 -4.24 -5.42
CA SER A 362 20.90 -2.85 -5.11
C SER A 362 19.38 -2.62 -5.25
N PHE A 363 18.78 -1.80 -4.40
CA PHE A 363 17.37 -1.43 -4.54
C PHE A 363 17.17 -0.52 -5.76
N LEU A 364 16.16 -0.83 -6.59
CA LEU A 364 15.81 -0.03 -7.77
C LEU A 364 14.46 0.67 -7.62
N GLU A 365 13.42 -0.09 -7.28
CA GLU A 365 12.06 0.46 -7.19
C GLU A 365 11.18 -0.37 -6.24
N LYS A 366 10.09 0.25 -5.78
CA LYS A 366 9.02 -0.44 -5.06
C LYS A 366 7.69 -0.24 -5.78
N THR A 367 6.90 -1.31 -5.81
CA THR A 367 5.51 -1.30 -6.25
C THR A 367 4.64 -1.51 -5.02
N LEU A 368 3.74 -0.57 -4.78
CA LEU A 368 2.74 -0.65 -3.72
C LEU A 368 1.40 -1.02 -4.33
N ILE A 369 0.70 -1.89 -3.61
CA ILE A 369 -0.50 -2.55 -4.13
C ILE A 369 -1.63 -2.23 -3.18
N ARG A 370 -2.49 -1.31 -3.62
CA ARG A 370 -3.65 -0.86 -2.84
C ARG A 370 -4.91 -1.66 -3.18
N PHE A 371 -5.50 -2.27 -2.17
CA PHE A 371 -6.85 -2.84 -2.28
C PHE A 371 -7.86 -1.96 -1.52
N GLN A 372 -8.92 -1.52 -2.20
CA GLN A 372 -10.02 -0.85 -1.52
C GLN A 372 -10.76 -1.88 -0.68
N ARG A 373 -10.74 -1.71 0.64
CA ARG A 373 -11.40 -2.62 1.59
C ARG A 373 -12.90 -2.80 1.34
N GLU A 374 -13.53 -1.79 0.72
CA GLU A 374 -14.95 -1.78 0.37
C GLU A 374 -15.26 -2.61 -0.88
N ASP A 375 -14.27 -2.86 -1.73
CA ASP A 375 -14.44 -3.72 -2.90
C ASP A 375 -14.34 -5.18 -2.46
N LYS A 376 -15.52 -5.79 -2.25
CA LYS A 376 -15.64 -7.20 -1.86
C LYS A 376 -14.96 -8.14 -2.83
N ASN A 377 -14.75 -7.76 -4.09
CA ASN A 377 -14.09 -8.60 -5.09
C ASN A 377 -12.60 -8.80 -4.76
N PHE A 378 -11.99 -7.84 -4.06
CA PHE A 378 -10.56 -7.85 -3.70
C PHE A 378 -10.32 -8.08 -2.20
N ALA A 379 -11.34 -8.53 -1.47
CA ALA A 379 -11.16 -8.97 -0.09
C ALA A 379 -10.44 -10.33 -0.04
N ASN A 380 -9.50 -10.51 0.89
CA ASN A 380 -8.77 -11.76 1.11
C ASN A 380 -7.91 -12.24 -0.08
N LEU A 381 -7.26 -11.30 -0.77
CA LEU A 381 -6.29 -11.61 -1.83
C LEU A 381 -4.92 -11.98 -1.26
N ASP A 382 -4.34 -13.04 -1.80
CA ASP A 382 -2.94 -13.42 -1.59
C ASP A 382 -2.18 -13.39 -2.92
N LEU A 383 -1.02 -12.73 -2.96
CA LEU A 383 -0.15 -12.77 -4.14
C LEU A 383 0.40 -14.19 -4.29
N LYS A 384 0.14 -14.81 -5.43
CA LYS A 384 0.58 -16.18 -5.74
C LYS A 384 1.73 -16.24 -6.71
N ALA A 385 1.83 -15.27 -7.62
CA ALA A 385 2.82 -15.34 -8.69
C ALA A 385 3.14 -13.95 -9.24
N ILE A 386 4.34 -13.83 -9.80
CA ILE A 386 4.77 -12.69 -10.62
C ILE A 386 5.28 -13.26 -11.95
N ASP A 387 4.81 -12.76 -13.09
CA ASP A 387 5.35 -13.18 -14.39
C ASP A 387 6.65 -12.44 -14.76
N SER A 388 7.33 -12.89 -15.80
CA SER A 388 8.59 -12.30 -16.29
C SER A 388 8.47 -10.86 -16.80
N SER A 389 7.23 -10.38 -17.01
CA SER A 389 6.92 -8.98 -17.36
C SER A 389 6.61 -8.11 -16.13
N GLY A 390 6.62 -8.71 -14.92
CA GLY A 390 6.30 -8.04 -13.66
C GLY A 390 4.81 -7.95 -13.35
N ASN A 391 3.93 -8.61 -14.10
CA ASN A 391 2.51 -8.66 -13.75
C ASN A 391 2.30 -9.53 -12.51
N LEU A 392 1.33 -9.14 -11.69
CA LEU A 392 1.07 -9.69 -10.37
C LEU A 392 -0.24 -10.50 -10.40
N TYR A 393 -0.18 -11.74 -9.93
CA TYR A 393 -1.33 -12.65 -9.91
C TYR A 393 -1.77 -12.91 -8.47
N PHE A 394 -2.92 -12.37 -8.12
CA PHE A 394 -3.53 -12.52 -6.80
C PHE A 394 -4.65 -13.56 -6.82
N ILE A 395 -4.69 -14.45 -5.84
CA ILE A 395 -5.84 -15.35 -5.65
C ILE A 395 -6.68 -14.88 -4.48
N ASN A 396 -8.00 -14.85 -4.66
CA ASN A 396 -8.94 -14.72 -3.56
C ASN A 396 -9.00 -16.03 -2.78
N THR A 397 -8.60 -16.03 -1.51
CA THR A 397 -8.51 -17.25 -0.69
C THR A 397 -9.85 -17.94 -0.40
N GLN A 398 -10.98 -17.26 -0.62
CA GLN A 398 -12.31 -17.82 -0.43
C GLN A 398 -12.92 -18.31 -1.75
N SER A 399 -12.95 -17.45 -2.78
CA SER A 399 -13.57 -17.77 -4.06
C SER A 399 -12.66 -18.56 -5.00
N LEU A 400 -11.34 -18.52 -4.77
CA LEU A 400 -10.28 -19.04 -5.62
C LEU A 400 -10.27 -18.44 -7.04
N GLN A 401 -10.84 -17.24 -7.19
CA GLN A 401 -10.66 -16.43 -8.39
C GLN A 401 -9.27 -15.79 -8.39
N VAL A 402 -8.63 -15.80 -9.54
CA VAL A 402 -7.33 -15.19 -9.79
C VAL A 402 -7.55 -13.85 -10.47
N SER A 403 -6.91 -12.80 -9.98
CA SER A 403 -6.92 -11.45 -10.55
C SER A 403 -5.52 -11.10 -11.02
N LYS A 404 -5.39 -10.68 -12.29
CA LYS A 404 -4.13 -10.19 -12.86
C LYS A 404 -4.06 -8.66 -12.72
N PHE A 405 -2.91 -8.18 -12.29
CA PHE A 405 -2.60 -6.76 -12.21
C PHE A 405 -1.29 -6.45 -12.94
N SER A 406 -1.25 -5.34 -13.67
CA SER A 406 -0.04 -4.82 -14.30
C SER A 406 0.52 -3.66 -13.48
N PRO A 407 1.85 -3.58 -13.27
CA PRO A 407 2.46 -2.38 -12.73
C PRO A 407 2.25 -1.20 -13.70
N THR A 408 1.86 -0.06 -13.17
CA THR A 408 1.61 1.16 -13.95
C THR A 408 2.27 2.37 -13.31
N SER A 409 2.32 3.47 -14.05
CA SER A 409 2.80 4.76 -13.54
C SER A 409 2.05 5.17 -12.26
N PRO A 410 2.71 5.82 -11.28
CA PRO A 410 2.14 6.22 -9.98
C PRO A 410 0.84 7.04 -10.03
N PHE A 411 0.44 7.57 -11.19
CA PHE A 411 -0.69 8.51 -11.31
C PHE A 411 -2.01 7.87 -11.77
N VAL A 412 -2.12 6.54 -11.82
CA VAL A 412 -3.23 5.86 -12.51
C VAL A 412 -4.44 5.55 -11.59
N ARG A 413 -4.29 5.55 -10.26
CA ARG A 413 -5.41 5.25 -9.34
C ARG A 413 -5.59 6.30 -8.24
N SER A 414 -6.73 6.97 -8.28
CA SER A 414 -7.07 8.04 -7.35
C SER A 414 -8.18 7.72 -6.38
N ALA A 415 -8.07 8.21 -5.15
CA ALA A 415 -9.22 8.39 -4.28
C ALA A 415 -9.61 9.88 -4.27
N LEU A 416 -10.78 10.19 -4.84
CA LEU A 416 -11.38 11.51 -4.76
C LEU A 416 -12.32 11.57 -3.55
N GLN A 417 -12.04 12.46 -2.62
CA GLN A 417 -12.93 12.80 -1.53
C GLN A 417 -13.47 14.21 -1.73
N THR A 418 -14.79 14.33 -1.79
CA THR A 418 -15.49 15.62 -1.86
C THR A 418 -16.26 15.84 -0.57
N GLU A 419 -16.14 17.04 -0.01
CA GLU A 419 -16.85 17.45 1.19
C GLU A 419 -17.53 18.80 0.94
N VAL A 420 -18.79 18.91 1.36
CA VAL A 420 -19.54 20.16 1.41
C VAL A 420 -20.06 20.33 2.83
N GLN A 421 -19.68 21.41 3.49
CA GLN A 421 -20.09 21.77 4.84
C GLN A 421 -20.82 23.11 4.77
N LEU A 422 -22.09 23.11 5.19
CA LEU A 422 -22.89 24.32 5.39
C LEU A 422 -23.09 24.50 6.89
N THR A 423 -22.84 25.68 7.41
CA THR A 423 -22.98 26.00 8.83
C THR A 423 -23.72 27.31 8.96
N TYR A 424 -24.84 27.28 9.68
CA TYR A 424 -25.55 28.48 10.12
C TYR A 424 -25.36 28.60 11.64
N GLN A 425 -25.00 29.79 12.11
CA GLN A 425 -24.95 30.09 13.53
C GLN A 425 -25.71 31.39 13.77
N ARG A 426 -26.48 31.39 14.87
CA ARG A 426 -27.10 32.59 15.42
C ARG A 426 -26.67 32.70 16.87
N GLY A 427 -26.20 33.87 17.25
CA GLY A 427 -25.95 34.24 18.64
C GLY A 427 -26.78 35.47 18.97
N ASP A 428 -27.46 35.42 20.10
CA ASP A 428 -28.18 36.55 20.67
C ASP A 428 -27.50 36.84 22.03
N GLU A 429 -27.09 38.09 22.25
CA GLU A 429 -26.34 38.53 23.44
C GLU A 429 -26.95 39.85 23.92
N GLY A 430 -27.45 39.86 25.15
CA GLY A 430 -27.94 41.06 25.82
C GLY A 430 -26.90 41.52 26.85
N VAL A 431 -26.53 42.80 26.81
CA VAL A 431 -25.59 43.41 27.75
C VAL A 431 -26.27 44.60 28.44
N TRP A 432 -26.12 44.65 29.75
CA TRP A 432 -26.61 45.74 30.60
C TRP A 432 -25.40 46.50 31.12
N ILE A 433 -25.33 47.80 30.81
CA ILE A 433 -24.21 48.66 31.20
C ILE A 433 -24.74 49.76 32.12
N ASP A 434 -24.06 49.89 33.25
CA ASP A 434 -24.36 50.83 34.31
C ASP A 434 -23.23 51.88 34.38
N ASN A 435 -23.56 53.15 34.61
CA ASN A 435 -22.59 54.24 34.62
C ASN A 435 -22.14 54.59 36.06
N GLU A 436 -20.93 55.15 36.27
CA GLU A 436 -20.42 55.44 37.63
C GLU A 436 -21.03 56.71 38.29
N ASP A 437 -21.70 57.59 37.54
CA ASP A 437 -22.22 58.88 38.01
C ASP A 437 -23.54 58.73 38.81
N ASP A 438 -24.23 57.59 38.70
CA ASP A 438 -25.26 57.12 39.63
C ASP A 438 -24.89 55.76 40.22
N LEU A 439 -23.93 55.76 41.15
CA LEU A 439 -23.69 54.65 42.10
C LEU A 439 -24.95 54.35 42.94
N ASP A 440 -25.98 53.74 42.35
CA ASP A 440 -26.82 52.83 43.09
C ASP A 440 -26.02 51.55 43.33
N ALA A 441 -26.02 51.08 44.58
CA ALA A 441 -25.18 49.95 44.98
C ALA A 441 -25.82 48.60 44.60
N ASP A 442 -26.81 48.61 43.71
CA ASP A 442 -27.72 47.49 43.51
C ASP A 442 -27.91 47.24 42.02
N VAL A 443 -27.06 46.36 41.48
CA VAL A 443 -27.11 45.79 40.11
C VAL A 443 -28.48 45.17 39.73
N SER A 444 -29.46 45.20 40.64
CA SER A 444 -30.83 44.72 40.47
C SER A 444 -31.88 45.82 40.23
N LEU A 445 -31.53 47.12 40.21
CA LEU A 445 -32.49 48.24 40.04
C LEU A 445 -32.57 48.88 38.64
N GLY A 446 -31.72 48.47 37.69
CA GLY A 446 -31.91 48.71 36.25
C GLY A 446 -30.75 49.45 35.59
N ALA A 447 -30.22 48.90 34.49
CA ALA A 447 -29.05 49.45 33.81
C ALA A 447 -29.39 50.64 32.89
N ASP A 448 -28.48 51.63 32.84
CA ASP A 448 -28.62 52.82 32.00
C ASP A 448 -28.58 52.54 30.51
N TYR A 449 -27.86 51.50 30.09
CA TYR A 449 -27.84 51.08 28.69
C TYR A 449 -28.19 49.61 28.58
N GLU A 450 -29.08 49.33 27.65
CA GLU A 450 -29.43 47.99 27.20
C GLU A 450 -28.90 47.83 25.77
N GLN A 451 -27.99 46.87 25.58
CA GLN A 451 -27.42 46.54 24.30
C GLN A 451 -27.88 45.14 23.88
N ASP A 452 -28.59 45.07 22.76
CA ASP A 452 -29.06 43.83 22.14
C ASP A 452 -28.25 43.53 20.88
N LEU A 453 -27.44 42.48 20.96
CA LEU A 453 -26.53 42.08 19.90
C LEU A 453 -27.00 40.76 19.27
N VAL A 454 -27.42 40.84 18.00
CA VAL A 454 -27.81 39.68 17.18
C VAL A 454 -26.74 39.42 16.13
N LYS A 455 -26.08 38.27 16.22
CA LYS A 455 -25.05 37.81 15.28
C LYS A 455 -25.59 36.65 14.44
N ASN A 456 -25.66 36.83 13.13
CA ASN A 456 -25.98 35.77 12.17
C ASN A 456 -24.75 35.45 11.32
N SER A 457 -24.44 34.18 11.14
CA SER A 457 -23.35 33.74 10.26
C SER A 457 -23.76 32.55 9.41
N ILE A 458 -23.41 32.58 8.13
CA ILE A 458 -23.52 31.46 7.21
C ILE A 458 -22.14 31.17 6.62
N ASP A 459 -21.62 29.98 6.85
CA ASP A 459 -20.41 29.49 6.21
C ASP A 459 -20.71 28.31 5.29
N ALA A 460 -20.26 28.40 4.05
CA ALA A 460 -20.26 27.33 3.07
C ALA A 460 -18.81 26.97 2.71
N THR A 461 -18.37 25.78 3.10
CA THR A 461 -17.04 25.25 2.76
C THR A 461 -17.18 24.04 1.85
N THR A 462 -16.47 24.07 0.74
CA THR A 462 -16.29 22.94 -0.18
C THR A 462 -14.83 22.51 -0.15
N ALA A 463 -14.56 21.22 0.01
CA ALA A 463 -13.21 20.68 -0.01
C ALA A 463 -13.14 19.48 -0.97
N LEU A 464 -12.16 19.52 -1.86
CA LEU A 464 -11.80 18.45 -2.78
C LEU A 464 -10.43 17.94 -2.37
N LYS A 465 -10.34 16.66 -2.00
CA LYS A 465 -9.08 15.99 -1.67
C LYS A 465 -8.85 14.89 -2.69
N TYR A 466 -7.65 14.84 -3.26
CA TYR A 466 -7.27 13.84 -4.24
C TYR A 466 -5.98 13.18 -3.78
N ASP A 467 -6.08 11.90 -3.43
CA ASP A 467 -4.92 11.03 -3.23
C ASP A 467 -4.48 10.51 -4.59
N PHE A 468 -3.28 10.90 -5.03
CA PHE A 468 -2.68 10.37 -6.25
C PHE A 468 -2.16 8.95 -6.00
N ASN A 469 -1.49 8.75 -4.87
CA ASN A 469 -1.01 7.46 -4.37
C ASN A 469 -0.83 7.55 -2.83
N GLU A 470 -0.11 6.61 -2.22
CA GLU A 470 0.28 6.69 -0.82
C GLU A 470 1.24 7.86 -0.53
N ASP A 471 2.14 8.17 -1.46
CA ASP A 471 3.17 9.20 -1.32
C ASP A 471 2.58 10.61 -1.42
N PHE A 472 1.62 10.86 -2.30
CA PHE A 472 1.23 12.21 -2.69
C PHE A 472 -0.27 12.46 -2.65
N GLN A 473 -0.62 13.60 -2.07
CA GLN A 473 -1.99 14.07 -1.94
C GLN A 473 -2.09 15.58 -2.23
N MET A 474 -3.20 15.97 -2.84
CA MET A 474 -3.59 17.38 -2.97
C MET A 474 -4.95 17.65 -2.34
N LYS A 475 -5.14 18.87 -1.87
CA LYS A 475 -6.39 19.34 -1.28
C LYS A 475 -6.72 20.75 -1.75
N LEU A 476 -7.84 20.93 -2.43
CA LEU A 476 -8.42 22.22 -2.74
C LEU A 476 -9.56 22.51 -1.76
N THR A 477 -9.54 23.66 -1.10
CA THR A 477 -10.61 24.12 -0.21
C THR A 477 -11.11 25.47 -0.67
N HIS A 478 -12.42 25.63 -0.79
CA HIS A 478 -13.07 26.90 -1.08
C HIS A 478 -14.12 27.18 -0.02
N THR A 479 -14.02 28.32 0.65
CA THR A 479 -14.92 28.76 1.71
C THR A 479 -15.52 30.10 1.36
N ILE A 480 -16.85 30.21 1.48
CA ILE A 480 -17.61 31.44 1.44
C ILE A 480 -18.26 31.61 2.80
N GLY A 481 -18.01 32.72 3.48
CA GLY A 481 -18.62 33.06 4.76
C GLY A 481 -19.31 34.41 4.65
N TRP A 482 -20.55 34.49 5.13
CA TRP A 482 -21.28 35.72 5.33
C TRP A 482 -21.57 35.86 6.82
N ASN A 483 -21.32 37.04 7.38
CA ASN A 483 -21.68 37.37 8.75
C ASN A 483 -22.39 38.71 8.78
N GLU A 484 -23.42 38.81 9.60
CA GLU A 484 -24.12 40.05 9.93
C GLU A 484 -24.25 40.15 11.44
N THR A 485 -24.03 41.35 11.96
CA THR A 485 -24.21 41.68 13.37
C THR A 485 -25.09 42.92 13.44
N THR A 486 -26.25 42.78 14.05
CA THR A 486 -27.10 43.91 14.43
C THR A 486 -26.88 44.19 15.90
N ASP A 487 -26.60 45.44 16.21
CA ASP A 487 -26.29 45.95 17.54
C ASP A 487 -27.25 47.11 17.83
N ASP A 488 -28.27 46.83 18.63
CA ASP A 488 -29.25 47.80 19.09
C ASP A 488 -28.85 48.32 20.46
N LEU A 489 -28.62 49.61 20.58
CA LEU A 489 -28.27 50.25 21.84
C LEU A 489 -29.42 51.18 22.26
N TYR A 490 -29.95 50.95 23.45
CA TYR A 490 -30.99 51.76 24.08
C TYR A 490 -30.46 52.37 25.38
N TYR A 491 -30.74 53.63 25.61
CA TYR A 491 -30.55 54.29 26.91
C TYR A 491 -31.84 54.18 27.74
N ARG A 492 -31.74 53.64 28.95
CA ARG A 492 -32.86 53.40 29.89
C ARG A 492 -32.46 53.72 31.33
N THR A 493 -32.33 54.99 31.70
CA THR A 493 -32.23 55.34 33.14
C THR A 493 -33.61 55.23 33.84
N PRO A 494 -33.72 54.60 35.03
CA PRO A 494 -34.96 54.57 35.81
C PRO A 494 -35.31 55.93 36.48
N ALA A 495 -34.33 56.84 36.63
CA ALA A 495 -34.46 58.05 37.44
C ALA A 495 -34.98 59.28 36.68
N PHE A 496 -35.19 59.17 35.36
CA PHE A 496 -35.69 60.28 34.54
C PHE A 496 -36.66 59.76 33.47
N GLU A 497 -37.97 59.96 33.66
CA GLU A 497 -38.92 59.89 32.55
C GLU A 497 -38.66 61.10 31.64
N ASP A 498 -37.83 60.94 30.60
CA ASP A 498 -37.79 61.89 29.48
C ASP A 498 -39.05 61.67 28.62
N PHE A 499 -39.85 62.73 28.49
CA PHE A 499 -41.09 62.80 27.71
C PHE A 499 -40.89 62.52 26.19
N ARG A 500 -39.65 62.33 25.73
CA ARG A 500 -39.28 62.07 24.33
C ARG A 500 -39.01 60.61 23.99
N GLY A 501 -38.85 59.70 24.96
CA GLY A 501 -38.79 58.25 24.74
C GLY A 501 -37.54 57.67 24.04
N SER A 502 -36.61 58.48 23.54
CA SER A 502 -35.31 58.04 22.97
C SER A 502 -34.22 59.11 23.12
N PHE A 503 -32.99 58.71 23.48
CA PHE A 503 -31.83 59.60 23.62
C PHE A 503 -31.04 59.73 22.30
N VAL A 504 -30.21 60.77 22.16
CA VAL A 504 -29.37 61.00 20.96
C VAL A 504 -28.37 59.85 20.71
N ALA A 505 -28.05 59.06 21.73
CA ALA A 505 -27.16 57.90 21.64
C ALA A 505 -27.87 56.61 21.17
N ASP A 506 -29.20 56.58 21.20
CA ASP A 506 -30.01 55.41 20.84
C ASP A 506 -29.93 55.14 19.35
N GLY A 507 -29.61 53.91 18.98
CA GLY A 507 -29.55 53.57 17.57
C GLY A 507 -29.16 52.14 17.30
N ARG A 508 -29.22 51.79 16.02
CA ARG A 508 -28.84 50.50 15.50
C ARG A 508 -27.58 50.61 14.68
N THR A 509 -26.64 49.72 14.95
CA THR A 509 -25.48 49.48 14.09
C THR A 509 -25.63 48.12 13.43
N VAL A 510 -25.65 48.09 12.10
CA VAL A 510 -25.60 46.86 11.31
C VAL A 510 -24.21 46.74 10.72
N LYS A 511 -23.50 45.66 11.05
CA LYS A 511 -22.19 45.30 10.46
C LYS A 511 -22.37 44.05 9.63
N ASP A 512 -21.93 44.06 8.39
CA ASP A 512 -21.93 42.88 7.53
C ASP A 512 -20.53 42.57 6.99
N SER A 513 -20.31 41.32 6.64
CA SER A 513 -19.09 40.91 5.97
C SER A 513 -19.33 39.73 5.05
N LEU A 514 -18.70 39.76 3.88
CA LEU A 514 -18.63 38.63 2.97
C LEU A 514 -17.16 38.28 2.74
N LYS A 515 -16.78 37.08 3.16
CA LYS A 515 -15.44 36.53 3.00
C LYS A 515 -15.46 35.36 2.03
N GLN A 516 -14.54 35.35 1.08
CA GLN A 516 -14.25 34.22 0.21
C GLN A 516 -12.80 33.83 0.35
N SER A 517 -12.50 32.54 0.41
CA SER A 517 -11.12 32.05 0.43
C SER A 517 -10.95 30.75 -0.33
N ILE A 518 -9.87 30.65 -1.10
CA ILE A 518 -9.44 29.43 -1.77
C ILE A 518 -8.07 29.05 -1.22
N ALA A 519 -7.89 27.78 -0.88
CA ALA A 519 -6.63 27.22 -0.43
C ALA A 519 -6.29 25.95 -1.21
N LEU A 520 -5.06 25.85 -1.70
CA LEU A 520 -4.50 24.67 -2.35
C LEU A 520 -3.37 24.13 -1.49
N GLY A 521 -3.62 22.98 -0.86
CA GLY A 521 -2.66 22.23 -0.07
C GLY A 521 -2.10 21.03 -0.82
N PHE A 522 -0.88 20.64 -0.48
CA PHE A 522 -0.24 19.41 -0.93
C PHE A 522 0.54 18.75 0.21
N GLU A 523 0.68 17.43 0.13
CA GLU A 523 1.44 16.61 1.06
C GLU A 523 2.17 15.52 0.27
N LEU A 524 3.46 15.36 0.55
CA LEU A 524 4.35 14.36 -0.03
C LEU A 524 5.06 13.61 1.11
N ILE A 525 4.70 12.36 1.30
CA ILE A 525 5.39 11.43 2.19
C ILE A 525 6.67 10.97 1.50
N ARG A 526 7.80 11.11 2.20
CA ARG A 526 9.15 10.75 1.73
C ARG A 526 9.64 9.45 2.32
N ASP A 527 9.14 9.08 3.49
CA ASP A 527 9.44 7.81 4.13
C ASP A 527 8.19 7.31 4.87
N HIS A 528 7.75 6.09 4.55
CA HIS A 528 6.59 5.44 5.17
C HIS A 528 6.94 4.63 6.41
N ASN A 529 8.23 4.45 6.71
CA ASN A 529 8.66 3.75 7.92
C ASN A 529 8.17 4.54 9.13
N PRO A 530 7.42 3.92 10.06
CA PRO A 530 6.89 4.64 11.21
C PRO A 530 7.98 5.25 12.09
N TYR A 531 9.19 4.69 12.13
CA TYR A 531 10.33 5.14 12.92
C TYR A 531 11.11 6.28 12.27
N THR A 532 11.21 6.27 10.96
CA THR A 532 11.93 7.26 10.17
C THR A 532 11.02 8.12 9.30
N TYR A 533 9.72 8.16 9.58
CA TYR A 533 8.70 8.90 8.82
C TYR A 533 9.15 10.33 8.46
N ARG A 534 8.95 10.72 7.21
CA ARG A 534 9.29 12.04 6.67
C ARG A 534 8.18 12.50 5.74
N GLU A 535 7.80 13.77 5.83
CA GLU A 535 6.87 14.42 4.91
C GLU A 535 7.31 15.83 4.54
N VAL A 536 6.85 16.26 3.37
CA VAL A 536 6.92 17.63 2.88
C VAL A 536 5.50 18.06 2.56
N GLY A 537 5.07 19.21 3.05
CA GLY A 537 3.75 19.71 2.70
C GLY A 537 3.71 21.21 2.66
N GLY A 538 2.58 21.73 2.21
CA GLY A 538 2.40 23.15 2.09
C GLY A 538 1.01 23.53 1.67
N GLU A 539 0.72 24.81 1.74
CA GLU A 539 -0.55 25.37 1.32
C GLU A 539 -0.35 26.78 0.79
N ILE A 540 -1.03 27.09 -0.31
CA ILE A 540 -1.17 28.43 -0.87
C ILE A 540 -2.62 28.84 -0.71
N ASN A 541 -2.87 30.05 -0.21
CA ASN A 541 -4.21 30.56 0.01
C ASN A 541 -4.40 31.98 -0.54
N LEU A 542 -5.60 32.25 -1.01
CA LEU A 542 -6.08 33.55 -1.45
C LEU A 542 -7.42 33.83 -0.77
N SER A 543 -7.65 35.05 -0.32
CA SER A 543 -8.91 35.45 0.29
C SER A 543 -9.30 36.86 -0.08
N VAL A 544 -10.60 37.11 -0.23
CA VAL A 544 -11.18 38.44 -0.37
C VAL A 544 -12.21 38.61 0.73
N SER A 545 -12.20 39.75 1.42
CA SER A 545 -13.20 40.10 2.43
C SER A 545 -13.75 41.47 2.14
N ASN A 546 -15.06 41.58 2.00
CA ASN A 546 -15.79 42.83 1.99
C ASN A 546 -16.47 43.01 3.35
N MET A 547 -16.49 44.22 3.87
CA MET A 547 -17.13 44.56 5.14
C MET A 547 -17.91 45.86 4.96
N GLY A 548 -19.10 45.90 5.52
CA GLY A 548 -19.92 47.10 5.64
C GLY A 548 -20.31 47.35 7.08
N GLN A 549 -20.53 48.60 7.41
CA GLN A 549 -21.13 48.99 8.68
C GLN A 549 -21.99 50.23 8.46
N ILE A 550 -23.26 50.14 8.84
CA ILE A 550 -24.19 51.27 8.83
C ILE A 550 -24.67 51.51 10.25
N LYS A 551 -24.69 52.77 10.70
CA LYS A 551 -25.33 53.18 11.96
C LYS A 551 -26.41 54.22 11.67
N TYR A 552 -27.56 54.09 12.33
CA TYR A 552 -28.63 55.09 12.33
C TYR A 552 -29.27 55.20 13.71
N ALA A 553 -29.77 56.38 14.04
CA ALA A 553 -30.47 56.63 15.29
C ALA A 553 -31.89 56.04 15.29
N PHE A 554 -32.42 55.73 16.48
CA PHE A 554 -33.82 55.32 16.63
C PHE A 554 -34.79 56.50 16.64
N ASP A 555 -34.37 57.66 17.17
CA ASP A 555 -35.17 58.88 17.16
C ASP A 555 -35.27 59.45 15.72
N PRO A 556 -36.48 59.59 15.14
CA PRO A 556 -36.66 60.20 13.83
C PRO A 556 -36.16 61.66 13.72
N GLY A 557 -36.03 62.37 14.85
CA GLY A 557 -35.47 63.71 14.93
C GLY A 557 -33.94 63.75 14.89
N ASN A 558 -33.27 62.62 15.18
CA ASN A 558 -31.83 62.47 15.10
C ASN A 558 -31.44 61.87 13.75
N LYS A 559 -30.83 62.67 12.89
CA LYS A 559 -30.45 62.25 11.54
C LYS A 559 -29.01 61.72 11.44
N SER A 560 -28.38 61.42 12.58
CA SER A 560 -27.02 60.89 12.58
C SER A 560 -26.94 59.58 11.80
N HIS A 561 -25.93 59.51 10.93
CA HIS A 561 -25.76 58.40 10.00
C HIS A 561 -24.28 58.10 9.83
N LEU A 562 -23.90 56.85 9.99
CA LEU A 562 -22.56 56.36 9.64
C LEU A 562 -22.70 55.33 8.54
N ASP A 563 -21.88 55.46 7.51
CA ASP A 563 -21.71 54.45 6.46
C ASP A 563 -20.22 54.17 6.28
N PHE A 564 -19.81 52.94 6.57
CA PHE A 564 -18.46 52.44 6.41
C PHE A 564 -18.46 51.27 5.43
N SER A 565 -17.50 51.25 4.53
CA SER A 565 -17.22 50.11 3.67
C SER A 565 -15.73 49.84 3.57
N ALA A 566 -15.34 48.57 3.57
CA ALA A 566 -13.97 48.15 3.39
C ALA A 566 -13.85 46.87 2.56
N ARG A 567 -12.74 46.76 1.83
CA ARG A 567 -12.37 45.58 1.07
C ARG A 567 -10.92 45.22 1.33
N SER A 568 -10.65 43.96 1.62
CA SER A 568 -9.31 43.43 1.77
C SER A 568 -9.08 42.19 0.91
N VAL A 569 -7.86 42.07 0.40
CA VAL A 569 -7.34 40.91 -0.33
C VAL A 569 -6.15 40.36 0.44
N GLY A 570 -6.30 39.13 0.91
CA GLY A 570 -5.26 38.36 1.59
C GLY A 570 -4.66 37.31 0.67
N TRP A 571 -3.38 37.02 0.86
CA TRP A 571 -2.68 35.91 0.22
C TRP A 571 -1.68 35.30 1.19
N GLY A 572 -1.37 34.02 0.99
CA GLY A 572 -0.35 33.35 1.77
C GLY A 572 0.17 32.10 1.09
N ALA A 573 1.38 31.72 1.47
CA ALA A 573 2.00 30.47 1.10
C ALA A 573 2.78 29.94 2.30
N ASN A 574 2.74 28.63 2.50
CA ASN A 574 3.61 27.97 3.44
C ASN A 574 4.10 26.64 2.91
N VAL A 575 5.31 26.28 3.31
CA VAL A 575 5.92 24.97 3.08
C VAL A 575 6.54 24.50 4.38
N TYR A 576 6.45 23.22 4.66
CA TYR A 576 7.10 22.58 5.77
C TYR A 576 7.80 21.30 5.35
N TYR A 577 8.86 20.96 6.06
CA TYR A 577 9.62 19.73 5.89
C TYR A 577 9.90 19.12 7.27
N ASP A 578 9.61 17.83 7.40
CA ASP A 578 9.97 17.05 8.57
C ASP A 578 11.39 16.52 8.42
N PHE A 579 12.31 16.98 9.27
CA PHE A 579 13.65 16.39 9.35
C PHE A 579 13.69 15.18 10.28
N GLY A 580 12.64 14.98 11.09
CA GLY A 580 12.33 13.72 11.76
C GLY A 580 11.22 13.83 12.79
N ARG A 581 11.10 12.82 13.66
CA ARG A 581 10.01 12.76 14.66
C ARG A 581 9.99 13.93 15.65
N SER A 582 11.12 14.59 15.84
CA SER A 582 11.27 15.62 16.87
C SER A 582 11.36 17.04 16.31
N PHE A 583 11.43 17.21 14.98
CA PHE A 583 11.75 18.50 14.38
C PHE A 583 11.13 18.68 12.99
N ARG A 584 10.35 19.76 12.86
CA ARG A 584 9.74 20.26 11.63
C ARG A 584 10.14 21.72 11.42
N LEU A 585 10.57 22.03 10.20
CA LEU A 585 10.82 23.40 9.77
C LEU A 585 9.67 23.86 8.88
N LYS A 586 9.11 25.03 9.17
CA LYS A 586 8.05 25.64 8.37
C LYS A 586 8.40 27.07 7.99
N PHE A 587 8.28 27.35 6.70
CA PHE A 587 8.37 28.69 6.14
C PHE A 587 6.98 29.17 5.77
N GLN A 588 6.60 30.34 6.25
CA GLN A 588 5.32 30.98 5.93
C GLN A 588 5.57 32.40 5.46
N ILE A 589 4.92 32.76 4.35
CA ILE A 589 4.75 34.14 3.90
C ILE A 589 3.27 34.42 3.75
N LYS A 590 2.81 35.55 4.27
CA LYS A 590 1.44 36.03 4.06
C LYS A 590 1.44 37.53 3.90
N GLY A 591 0.46 38.01 3.16
CA GLY A 591 0.22 39.44 3.03
C GLY A 591 -1.27 39.74 2.94
N SER A 592 -1.60 40.98 3.23
CA SER A 592 -2.92 41.52 3.04
C SER A 592 -2.80 42.95 2.54
N ASN A 593 -3.63 43.32 1.57
CA ASN A 593 -3.82 44.70 1.16
C ASN A 593 -5.33 44.98 1.24
N GLY A 594 -5.70 46.12 1.80
CA GLY A 594 -7.10 46.49 1.88
C GLY A 594 -7.26 47.98 2.02
N GLY A 595 -8.46 48.43 1.70
CA GLY A 595 -8.84 49.82 1.77
C GLY A 595 -10.27 49.94 2.26
N GLY A 596 -10.60 51.07 2.84
CA GLY A 596 -11.95 51.37 3.27
C GLY A 596 -12.19 52.86 3.35
N SER A 597 -13.46 53.21 3.39
CA SER A 597 -13.93 54.56 3.54
C SER A 597 -15.07 54.60 4.54
N TYR A 598 -15.22 55.73 5.23
CA TYR A 598 -16.41 55.99 6.01
C TYR A 598 -16.88 57.43 5.87
N THR A 599 -18.19 57.60 5.98
CA THR A 599 -18.89 58.87 6.00
C THR A 599 -19.73 58.93 7.27
N TYR A 600 -19.67 60.07 7.96
CA TYR A 600 -20.49 60.32 9.14
C TYR A 600 -21.19 61.67 9.02
N ASN A 601 -22.52 61.63 9.10
CA ASN A 601 -23.38 62.79 9.26
C ASN A 601 -23.77 62.94 10.72
N ASP A 602 -23.79 64.17 11.20
CA ASP A 602 -24.24 64.50 12.55
C ASP A 602 -25.77 64.42 12.70
N GLU A 603 -26.25 64.75 13.88
CA GLU A 603 -27.67 64.70 14.29
C GLU A 603 -28.59 65.56 13.41
N LEU A 604 -28.04 66.54 12.69
CA LEU A 604 -28.78 67.46 11.81
C LEU A 604 -28.71 67.06 10.32
N ASP A 605 -28.12 65.90 10.00
CA ASP A 605 -27.82 65.44 8.64
C ASP A 605 -26.76 66.30 7.93
N MET A 606 -25.91 66.97 8.70
CA MET A 606 -24.78 67.69 8.15
C MET A 606 -23.58 66.76 8.07
N LEU A 607 -22.91 66.75 6.91
CA LEU A 607 -21.68 65.99 6.73
C LEU A 607 -20.62 66.47 7.72
N TYR A 608 -20.32 65.65 8.72
CA TYR A 608 -19.34 65.97 9.75
C TYR A 608 -17.95 65.50 9.33
N MET A 609 -17.83 64.28 8.77
CA MET A 609 -16.56 63.77 8.27
C MET A 609 -16.70 62.71 7.16
N THR A 610 -15.73 62.68 6.26
CA THR A 610 -15.45 61.57 5.36
C THR A 610 -13.96 61.22 5.45
N PHE A 611 -13.65 59.94 5.42
CA PHE A 611 -12.28 59.44 5.47
C PHE A 611 -12.12 58.24 4.55
N ALA A 612 -10.93 58.08 3.99
CA ALA A 612 -10.53 56.89 3.25
C ALA A 612 -9.10 56.51 3.62
N SER A 613 -8.83 55.22 3.70
CA SER A 613 -7.50 54.69 3.98
C SER A 613 -7.23 53.42 3.21
N ASP A 614 -5.98 53.25 2.77
CA ASP A 614 -5.44 52.00 2.27
C ASP A 614 -4.29 51.55 3.17
N ALA A 615 -4.23 50.25 3.44
CA ALA A 615 -3.15 49.65 4.22
C ALA A 615 -2.74 48.30 3.62
N GLY A 616 -1.45 48.03 3.68
CA GLY A 616 -0.85 46.78 3.24
C GLY A 616 0.11 46.23 4.28
N SER A 617 0.15 44.92 4.43
CA SER A 617 1.12 44.24 5.29
C SER A 617 1.66 43.01 4.61
N THR A 618 2.93 42.69 4.87
CA THR A 618 3.55 41.40 4.50
C THR A 618 4.33 40.91 5.70
N GLN A 619 4.11 39.65 6.05
CA GLN A 619 4.78 38.97 7.15
C GLN A 619 5.46 37.71 6.61
N VAL A 620 6.74 37.55 6.95
CA VAL A 620 7.49 36.31 6.78
C VAL A 620 7.74 35.72 8.16
N LYS A 621 7.49 34.43 8.32
CA LYS A 621 7.71 33.69 9.56
C LYS A 621 8.45 32.39 9.25
N VAL A 622 9.53 32.15 10.00
CA VAL A 622 10.19 30.84 10.07
C VAL A 622 9.79 30.24 11.41
N ILE A 623 9.24 29.03 11.36
CA ILE A 623 8.75 28.30 12.53
C ILE A 623 9.55 27.02 12.63
N ILE A 624 10.04 26.75 13.83
CA ILE A 624 10.72 25.51 14.15
C ILE A 624 9.87 24.82 15.21
N ASP A 625 9.12 23.80 14.80
CA ASP A 625 8.26 23.03 15.68
C ASP A 625 9.01 21.75 16.08
N GLY A 626 9.19 21.52 17.37
CA GLY A 626 9.94 20.35 17.83
C GLY A 626 9.86 20.08 19.32
N VAL A 627 10.29 18.87 19.70
CA VAL A 627 10.57 18.51 21.10
C VAL A 627 12.06 18.77 21.29
N PHE A 628 12.37 19.86 21.99
CA PHE A 628 13.74 20.33 22.23
C PHE A 628 14.29 19.88 23.58
#